data_AF-A0A4Q2ZSJ0-F1
#
_entry.id   AF-A0A4Q2ZSJ0-F1
#
_cell.length_a   1.000
_cell.length_b   1.000
_cell.length_c   1.000
_cell.angle_alpha   90.00
_cell.angle_beta   90.00
_cell.angle_gamma   90.00
#
_symmetry.space_group_name_H-M   'P 1'
#
loop_
_entity.id
_entity.type
_entity.pdbx_description
1 polymer ?
#
loop_
_entity_poly.entity_id
_entity_poly.type
_entity_poly.pdbx_seq_one_letter_code
_entity_poly.pdbx_strand_id
1 'polypeptide(L)' 'ILGMDESPMGKVIDAEVPLAEMFGYATSLRSATQGRATYTMEFLRYSEAPRNVAEEVIAKNGSRHDAD' A
#
# COMPACT_ATOMS: atom_id res chain seq x y z
N ILE A 1 -0.90 -11.75 -1.76
CA ILE A 1 -0.91 -12.03 -3.22
C ILE A 1 -2.17 -12.83 -3.47
N LEU A 2 -3.06 -12.29 -4.31
CA LEU A 2 -4.33 -12.89 -4.70
C LEU A 2 -4.15 -13.85 -5.88
N GLY A 3 -3.25 -13.52 -6.81
CA GLY A 3 -2.99 -14.32 -7.99
C GLY A 3 -1.69 -13.92 -8.69
N MET A 4 -1.22 -14.81 -9.56
CA MET A 4 -0.11 -14.54 -10.48
C MET A 4 -0.41 -15.20 -11.82
N ASP A 5 -0.57 -14.39 -12.85
CA ASP A 5 -0.87 -14.83 -14.21
C ASP A 5 0.33 -14.63 -15.12
N GLU A 6 0.42 -15.43 -16.18
CA GLU A 6 1.42 -15.29 -17.23
C GLU A 6 0.84 -14.58 -18.46
N SER A 7 1.54 -13.55 -18.91
CA SER A 7 1.23 -12.75 -20.09
C SER A 7 2.42 -12.80 -21.05
N PRO A 8 2.22 -12.61 -22.37
CA PRO A 8 3.32 -12.43 -23.32
C PRO A 8 4.31 -11.32 -22.94
N MET A 9 3.87 -10.36 -22.11
CA MET A 9 4.69 -9.24 -21.62
C MET A 9 5.34 -9.47 -20.25
N GLY A 10 5.09 -10.60 -19.59
CA GLY A 10 5.67 -10.94 -18.29
C GLY A 10 4.67 -11.59 -17.33
N LYS A 11 4.93 -11.46 -16.02
CA LYS A 11 4.02 -11.93 -14.97
C LYS A 11 3.15 -10.79 -14.47
N VAL A 12 1.85 -11.02 -14.40
CA VAL A 12 0.86 -10.11 -13.80
C VAL A 12 0.63 -10.59 -12.36
N ILE A 13 0.68 -9.67 -11.39
CA ILE A 13 0.53 -10.01 -9.98
C ILE A 13 -0.63 -9.19 -9.41
N ASP A 14 -1.64 -9.89 -8.91
CA ASP A 14 -2.77 -9.28 -8.22
C ASP A 14 -2.56 -9.38 -6.71
N ALA A 15 -2.76 -8.26 -6.01
CA ALA A 15 -2.62 -8.21 -4.57
C ALA A 15 -3.48 -7.11 -3.95
N GLU A 16 -4.07 -7.41 -2.80
CA GLU A 16 -4.57 -6.42 -1.86
C GLU A 16 -3.41 -5.87 -1.02
N VAL A 17 -3.32 -4.55 -0.93
CA VAL A 17 -2.30 -3.84 -0.18
C VAL A 17 -2.94 -2.68 0.59
N PRO A 18 -2.58 -2.45 1.87
CA PRO A 18 -3.02 -1.27 2.59
C PRO A 18 -2.51 0.00 1.89
N LEU A 19 -3.39 0.99 1.69
CA LEU A 19 -3.01 2.23 1.00
C LEU A 19 -1.84 2.96 1.69
N ALA A 20 -1.72 2.84 3.02
CA ALA A 20 -0.63 3.41 3.80
C ALA A 20 0.77 2.88 3.40
N GLU A 21 0.85 1.67 2.84
CA GLU A 21 2.12 1.07 2.40
C GLU A 21 2.50 1.45 0.96
N MET A 22 1.61 2.12 0.22
CA MET A 22 1.83 2.46 -1.19
C MET A 22 2.62 3.75 -1.39
N PHE A 23 2.86 4.51 -0.32
CA PHE A 23 3.73 5.69 -0.37
C PHE A 23 5.16 5.27 -0.75
N GLY A 24 5.68 5.81 -1.86
CA GLY A 24 7.02 5.47 -2.36
C GLY A 24 7.09 4.18 -3.19
N TYR A 25 6.01 3.41 -3.29
CA TYR A 25 5.99 2.14 -4.03
C TYR A 25 6.41 2.29 -5.50
N ALA A 26 5.96 3.35 -6.18
CA ALA A 26 6.32 3.60 -7.59
C ALA A 26 7.84 3.67 -7.80
N THR A 27 8.57 4.33 -6.89
CA THR A 27 10.03 4.46 -6.94
C THR A 27 10.71 3.13 -6.68
N SER A 28 10.23 2.39 -5.67
CA SER A 28 10.74 1.06 -5.32
C SER A 28 10.56 0.06 -6.46
N LEU A 29 9.36 0.03 -7.06
CA LEU A 29 9.04 -0.84 -8.20
C LEU A 29 9.93 -0.54 -9.41
N ARG A 30 10.11 0.75 -9.73
CA ARG A 30 10.97 1.17 -10.84
C ARG A 30 12.41 0.72 -10.63
N SER A 31 12.93 0.91 -9.41
CA SER A 31 14.29 0.51 -9.06
C SER A 31 14.48 -0.99 -9.15
N ALA A 32 13.54 -1.78 -8.62
CA ALA A 32 13.60 -3.24 -8.60
C ALA A 32 13.49 -3.86 -10.01
N THR A 33 12.77 -3.21 -10.94
CA THR A 33 12.47 -3.76 -12.26
C THR A 33 13.24 -3.08 -13.39
N GLN A 34 14.28 -2.32 -13.05
CA GLN A 34 15.04 -1.51 -14.00
C GLN A 34 14.13 -0.62 -14.87
N GLY A 35 13.02 -0.16 -14.29
CA GLY A 35 12.04 0.71 -14.92
C GLY A 35 11.10 0.06 -15.92
N ARG A 36 10.98 -1.28 -15.93
CA ARG A 36 10.15 -2.01 -16.90
C ARG A 36 8.74 -2.33 -16.40
N ALA A 37 8.54 -2.46 -15.09
CA ALA A 37 7.23 -2.79 -14.56
C ALA A 37 6.33 -1.55 -14.41
N THR A 38 5.04 -1.81 -14.58
CA THR A 38 3.95 -0.85 -14.35
C THR A 38 3.01 -1.43 -13.29
N TYR A 39 2.24 -0.56 -12.65
CA TYR A 39 1.21 -0.97 -11.70
C TYR A 39 0.00 -0.05 -11.81
N THR A 40 -1.15 -0.57 -11.40
CA THR A 40 -2.42 0.16 -11.31
C THR A 40 -3.05 -0.19 -9.97
N MET A 41 -3.76 0.76 -9.36
CA MET A 41 -4.47 0.54 -8.09
C MET A 41 -5.88 1.11 -8.18
N GLU A 42 -6.83 0.39 -7.59
CA GLU A 42 -8.17 0.89 -7.33
C GLU A 42 -8.53 0.72 -5.85
N PHE A 43 -9.42 1.57 -5.35
CA PHE A 43 -9.98 1.40 -4.01
C PHE A 43 -10.89 0.16 -4.00
N LEU A 44 -10.58 -0.79 -3.12
CA LEU A 44 -11.39 -2.00 -2.94
C LEU A 44 -12.38 -1.86 -1.78
N ARG A 45 -11.86 -1.67 -0.55
CA ARG A 45 -12.67 -1.61 0.69
C ARG A 45 -11.88 -1.02 1.85
N TYR A 46 -12.58 -0.72 2.94
CA TYR A 46 -11.97 -0.53 4.24
C TYR A 46 -11.71 -1.88 4.93
N SER A 47 -10.65 -1.94 5.73
CA SER A 47 -10.33 -3.04 6.62
C SER A 47 -9.90 -2.50 7.97
N GLU A 48 -10.02 -3.32 9.02
CA GLU A 48 -9.50 -2.96 10.32
C GLU A 48 -7.99 -2.71 10.24
N ALA A 49 -7.54 -1.58 10.81
CA ALA A 49 -6.13 -1.26 10.85
C ALA A 49 -5.41 -2.18 11.85
N PRO A 50 -4.18 -2.62 11.55
CA PRO A 50 -3.34 -3.31 12.53
C PRO A 50 -3.26 -2.51 13.83
N ARG A 51 -3.29 -3.20 14.98
CA ARG A 51 -3.39 -2.57 16.32
C ARG A 51 -2.30 -1.50 16.54
N ASN A 52 -1.07 -1.78 16.13
CA ASN A 52 0.05 -0.84 16.23
C ASN A 52 -0.19 0.47 15.46
N VAL A 53 -0.76 0.39 14.27
CA VAL A 53 -1.09 1.57 13.45
C VAL A 53 -2.28 2.32 14.05
N ALA A 54 -3.29 1.59 14.53
CA ALA A 54 -4.45 2.19 15.18
C ALA A 54 -4.05 2.98 16.45
N GLU A 55 -3.23 2.38 17.31
CA GLU A 55 -2.71 3.02 18.53
C GLU A 55 -1.89 4.28 18.21
N GLU A 56 -1.02 4.23 17.21
CA GLU A 56 -0.23 5.39 16.77
C GLU A 56 -1.13 6.55 16.30
N VAL A 57 -2.13 6.24 15.47
CA VAL A 57 -3.08 7.26 14.96
C VAL A 57 -3.91 7.85 16.10
N ILE A 58 -4.38 7.02 17.04
CA ILE A 58 -5.14 7.48 18.21
C ILE A 58 -4.28 8.40 19.09
N ALA A 59 -3.03 8.02 19.39
CA ALA A 59 -2.12 8.84 20.19
C ALA A 59 -1.80 10.19 19.50
N LYS A 60 -1.57 10.17 18.18
CA LYS A 60 -1.29 11.37 17.39
C LYS A 60 -2.47 12.33 17.30
N ASN A 61 -3.71 11.81 17.32
CA ASN A 61 -4.92 12.64 17.33
C ASN A 61 -5.31 13.12 18.73
N GLY A 62 -5.08 12.32 19.78
CA GLY A 62 -5.32 12.74 21.17
C GLY A 62 -4.46 13.92 21.58
N SER A 63 -3.15 13.87 21.27
CA SER A 63 -2.21 14.97 21.55
C SER A 63 -2.49 16.28 20.80
N ARG A 64 -3.26 16.24 19.70
CA ARG A 64 -3.69 17.44 18.97
C ARG A 64 -4.86 18.16 19.63
N HIS A 65 -5.63 17.47 20.47
CA HIS A 65 -6.84 18.00 21.09
C HIS A 65 -6.56 18.65 22.46
N ASP A 66 -5.48 18.24 23.14
CA ASP A 66 -5.05 18.81 24.43
C ASP A 66 -4.24 20.12 24.28
N ALA A 67 -4.00 20.56 23.04
CA ALA A 67 -3.20 21.75 22.71
C ALA A 67 -4.05 22.96 22.26
N ASP A 68 -5.38 22.86 22.29
CA ASP A 68 -6.34 23.95 22.06
C ASP A 68 -7.03 24.38 23.37
#